data_AF-A0A7S2MGV5-F1
#
_entry.id   AF-A0A7S2MGV5-F1
#
_cell.length_a   1.000
_cell.length_b   1.000
_cell.length_c   1.000
_cell.angle_alpha   90.00
_cell.angle_beta   90.00
_cell.angle_gamma   90.00
#
_symmetry.space_group_name_H-M   'P 1'
#
loop_
_entity.id
_entity.type
_entity.pdbx_description
1 polymer ?
#
loop_
_entity_poly.entity_id
_entity_poly.type
_entity_poly.pdbx_seq_one_letter_code
_entity_poly.pdbx_strand_id
1 'polypeptide(L)'
;DDFLMPVQALAASLRRACTSGTGSSGAPPPTLLVLHTAQVSKGVVARLAADAGVEMRLVEAIPNPHETDVAGWANSGFTKLRVWEQDDFEKIVYVDADCIVLESIDELFDRPGPAFCPDVFPPDRFNAGVIVLEPSRRVFAEMLAKVRILPSHDGGGTGFLNA
;
A
#
# COMPACT_ATOMS: atom_id res chain seq x y z
N ASP A 1 9.65 -10.56 -7.38
CA ASP A 1 8.97 -11.01 -8.61
C ASP A 1 7.69 -11.78 -8.35
N ASP A 2 7.60 -12.56 -7.26
CA ASP A 2 6.41 -13.34 -6.88
C ASP A 2 5.11 -12.53 -6.81
N PHE A 3 5.20 -11.24 -6.48
CA PHE A 3 4.05 -10.32 -6.42
C PHE A 3 3.59 -9.79 -7.80
N LEU A 4 4.21 -10.19 -8.91
CA LEU A 4 3.78 -9.77 -10.25
C LEU A 4 2.31 -10.16 -10.52
N MET A 5 1.94 -11.42 -10.30
CA MET A 5 0.55 -11.85 -10.56
C MET A 5 -0.46 -11.21 -9.61
N PRO A 6 -0.23 -11.16 -8.27
CA PRO A 6 -1.12 -10.45 -7.36
C PRO A 6 -1.34 -8.98 -7.73
N VAL A 7 -0.27 -8.23 -8.05
CA VAL A 7 -0.40 -6.82 -8.48
C VAL A 7 -1.21 -6.68 -9.77
N GLN A 8 -1.01 -7.57 -10.75
CA GLN A 8 -1.81 -7.55 -11.99
C GLN A 8 -3.28 -7.89 -11.73
N ALA A 9 -3.55 -8.84 -10.83
CA ALA A 9 -4.91 -9.20 -10.45
C ALA A 9 -5.63 -8.02 -9.76
N LEU A 10 -4.96 -7.37 -8.80
CA LEU A 10 -5.46 -6.17 -8.14
C LEU A 10 -5.73 -5.05 -9.16
N ALA A 11 -4.75 -4.73 -10.01
CA ALA A 11 -4.88 -3.71 -11.05
C ALA A 11 -6.06 -3.98 -12.00
N ALA A 12 -6.23 -5.23 -12.43
CA ALA A 12 -7.35 -5.63 -13.27
C ALA A 12 -8.70 -5.49 -12.55
N SER A 13 -8.75 -5.84 -11.26
CA SER A 13 -9.96 -5.75 -10.44
C SER A 13 -10.41 -4.30 -10.22
N LEU A 14 -9.47 -3.40 -9.90
CA LEU A 14 -9.70 -1.96 -9.79
C LEU A 14 -10.26 -1.36 -11.07
N ARG A 15 -9.64 -1.65 -12.22
CA ARG A 15 -10.11 -1.15 -13.52
C ARG A 15 -11.53 -1.60 -13.82
N ARG A 16 -11.85 -2.88 -13.58
CA ARG A 16 -13.20 -3.41 -13.79
C ARG A 16 -14.21 -2.67 -12.91
N ALA A 17 -13.90 -2.47 -11.64
CA ALA A 17 -14.75 -1.78 -10.68
C ALA A 17 -15.03 -0.31 -11.08
N CYS A 18 -14.00 0.43 -11.52
CA CYS A 18 -14.16 1.81 -11.99
C CYS A 18 -14.97 1.90 -13.30
N THR A 19 -14.87 0.92 -14.21
CA THR A 19 -15.64 0.93 -15.48
C THR A 19 -17.13 0.61 -15.30
N SER A 20 -17.52 -0.06 -14.21
CA SER A 20 -18.92 -0.36 -13.90
C SER A 20 -19.67 0.79 -13.22
N GLY A 21 -18.95 1.79 -12.70
CA GLY A 21 -19.53 2.98 -12.12
C GLY A 21 -19.80 4.03 -13.18
N THR A 22 -21.07 4.30 -13.46
CA THR A 22 -21.49 5.57 -14.07
C THR A 22 -21.32 6.70 -13.04
N GLY A 23 -20.07 7.00 -12.68
CA GLY A 23 -19.69 8.05 -11.75
C GLY A 23 -19.84 9.42 -12.41
N SER A 24 -20.69 10.25 -11.84
CA SER A 24 -21.16 11.55 -12.33
C SER A 24 -20.14 12.69 -12.36
N SER A 25 -18.84 12.44 -12.12
CA SER A 25 -17.88 13.52 -11.82
C SER A 25 -16.97 13.96 -12.96
N GLY A 26 -16.96 13.30 -14.13
CA GLY A 26 -16.09 13.69 -15.26
C GLY A 26 -14.59 13.77 -14.95
N ALA A 27 -14.17 13.38 -13.74
CA ALA A 27 -12.80 13.40 -13.29
C ALA A 27 -12.03 12.25 -13.93
N PRO A 28 -10.74 12.43 -14.24
CA PRO A 28 -9.91 11.33 -14.71
C PRO A 28 -9.84 10.23 -13.64
N PRO A 29 -9.72 8.95 -14.04
CA PRO A 29 -9.57 7.86 -13.09
C PRO A 29 -8.28 8.06 -12.26
N PRO A 30 -8.26 7.60 -10.98
CA PRO A 30 -7.07 7.69 -10.15
C PRO A 30 -5.86 6.98 -10.78
N THR A 31 -4.67 7.54 -10.58
CA THR A 31 -3.40 6.89 -10.95
C THR A 31 -3.17 5.66 -10.08
N LEU A 32 -2.82 4.52 -10.69
CA LEU A 32 -2.41 3.32 -9.95
C LEU A 32 -0.91 3.35 -9.69
N LEU A 33 -0.51 3.90 -8.55
CA LEU A 33 0.88 3.92 -8.11
C LEU A 33 1.31 2.56 -7.55
N VAL A 34 2.39 2.00 -8.09
CA VAL A 34 3.01 0.77 -7.61
C VAL A 34 4.43 1.07 -7.12
N LEU A 35 4.61 1.01 -5.79
CA LEU A 35 5.92 1.11 -5.18
C LEU A 35 6.68 -0.22 -5.34
N HIS A 36 7.93 -0.17 -5.79
CA HIS A 36 8.78 -1.35 -5.90
C HIS A 36 10.18 -1.07 -5.40
N THR A 37 10.91 -2.11 -5.02
CA THR A 37 12.33 -2.01 -4.63
C THR A 37 13.25 -2.38 -5.78
N ALA A 38 14.55 -2.17 -5.61
CA ALA A 38 15.57 -2.55 -6.58
C ALA A 38 15.71 -4.08 -6.77
N GLN A 39 15.10 -4.88 -5.88
CA GLN A 39 15.11 -6.35 -5.98
C GLN A 39 14.11 -6.89 -7.01
N VAL A 40 13.13 -6.08 -7.42
CA VAL A 40 12.17 -6.47 -8.47
C VAL A 40 12.87 -6.45 -9.82
N SER A 41 12.77 -7.53 -10.59
CA SER A 41 13.48 -7.61 -11.87
C SER A 41 12.97 -6.58 -12.87
N LYS A 42 13.88 -6.12 -13.74
CA LYS A 42 13.53 -5.17 -14.82
C LYS A 42 12.41 -5.69 -15.72
N GLY A 43 12.32 -7.00 -15.92
CA GLY A 43 11.25 -7.62 -16.70
C GLY A 43 9.88 -7.47 -16.04
N VAL A 44 9.79 -7.66 -14.72
CA VAL A 44 8.56 -7.43 -13.96
C VAL A 44 8.17 -5.95 -13.95
N VAL A 45 9.12 -5.05 -13.71
CA VAL A 45 8.87 -3.61 -13.75
C VAL A 45 8.37 -3.18 -15.13
N ALA A 46 9.02 -3.60 -16.22
CA ALA A 46 8.60 -3.28 -17.58
C ALA A 46 7.21 -3.83 -17.90
N ARG A 47 6.88 -5.05 -17.44
CA ARG A 47 5.58 -5.66 -17.66
C ARG A 47 4.46 -4.90 -16.94
N LEU A 48 4.67 -4.50 -15.69
CA LEU A 48 3.69 -3.72 -14.93
C LEU A 48 3.54 -2.29 -15.48
N ALA A 49 4.66 -1.65 -15.86
CA ALA A 49 4.66 -0.30 -16.44
C ALA A 49 3.98 -0.23 -17.82
N ALA A 50 3.86 -1.36 -18.53
CA ALA A 50 3.14 -1.43 -19.80
C ALA A 50 1.61 -1.36 -19.64
N ASP A 51 1.10 -1.60 -18.43
CA ASP A 51 -0.34 -1.54 -18.16
C ASP A 51 -0.81 -0.07 -18.02
N ALA A 52 -1.85 0.31 -18.76
CA ALA A 52 -2.33 1.69 -18.79
C ALA A 52 -2.74 2.21 -17.40
N GLY A 53 -2.25 3.40 -17.05
CA GLY A 53 -2.54 4.07 -15.77
C GLY A 53 -1.73 3.53 -14.58
N VAL A 54 -0.81 2.59 -14.79
CA VAL A 54 0.16 2.16 -13.76
C VAL A 54 1.36 3.09 -13.79
N GLU A 55 1.66 3.69 -12.64
CA GLU A 55 2.89 4.41 -12.40
C GLU A 55 3.80 3.56 -11.51
N MET A 56 4.96 3.15 -12.04
CA MET A 56 5.96 2.42 -11.25
C MET A 56 6.88 3.42 -10.56
N ARG A 57 7.09 3.24 -9.25
CA ARG A 57 8.00 4.09 -8.47
C ARG A 57 8.97 3.26 -7.66
N LEU A 58 10.27 3.47 -7.93
CA LEU A 58 11.34 2.84 -7.18
C LEU A 58 11.49 3.52 -5.81
N VAL A 59 11.44 2.72 -4.75
CA VAL A 59 11.69 3.15 -3.38
C VAL A 59 12.79 2.30 -2.74
N GLU A 60 13.48 2.88 -1.76
CA GLU A 60 14.47 2.16 -0.98
C GLU A 60 13.76 1.23 0.03
N ALA A 61 14.21 -0.03 0.07
CA ALA A 61 13.68 -1.03 0.99
C ALA A 61 13.92 -0.62 2.45
N ILE A 62 12.92 -0.81 3.30
CA ILE A 62 13.05 -0.61 4.74
C ILE A 62 13.06 -1.99 5.41
N PRO A 63 14.21 -2.41 5.99
CA PRO A 63 14.30 -3.71 6.65
C PRO A 63 13.45 -3.73 7.92
N ASN A 64 13.06 -4.94 8.31
CA ASN A 64 12.42 -5.16 9.60
C ASN A 64 13.50 -5.16 10.70
N PRO A 65 13.45 -4.24 11.67
CA PRO A 65 14.43 -4.21 12.76
C PRO A 65 14.16 -5.27 13.85
N HIS A 66 13.02 -5.98 13.79
CA HIS A 66 12.63 -7.01 14.74
C HIS A 66 12.88 -8.42 14.20
N GLU A 67 12.91 -9.41 15.10
CA GLU A 67 12.87 -10.81 14.71
C GLU A 67 11.57 -11.12 13.95
N THR A 68 11.70 -11.83 12.84
CA THR A 68 10.57 -12.19 11.98
C THR A 68 10.79 -13.58 11.40
N ASP A 69 9.76 -14.41 11.44
CA ASP A 69 9.76 -15.73 10.80
C ASP A 69 9.49 -15.65 9.29
N VAL A 70 9.15 -14.45 8.79
CA VAL A 70 8.86 -14.20 7.38
C VAL A 70 10.15 -13.72 6.70
N ALA A 71 10.83 -14.63 5.99
CA ALA A 71 12.14 -14.36 5.38
C ALA A 71 12.18 -13.08 4.50
N GLY A 72 11.10 -12.80 3.76
CA GLY A 72 11.00 -11.58 2.93
C GLY A 72 10.95 -10.28 3.75
N TRP A 73 10.47 -10.32 4.99
CA TRP A 73 10.34 -9.13 5.83
C TRP A 73 11.67 -8.69 6.43
N ALA A 74 12.63 -9.59 6.62
CA ALA A 74 13.94 -9.23 7.16
C ALA A 74 14.56 -8.01 6.45
N ASN A 75 14.54 -8.00 5.11
CA ASN A 75 15.15 -6.94 4.31
C ASN A 75 14.19 -5.87 3.79
N SER A 76 12.87 -6.03 3.99
CA SER A 76 11.88 -5.17 3.34
C SER A 76 10.54 -5.00 4.07
N GLY A 77 10.37 -5.58 5.26
CA GLY A 77 9.07 -5.73 5.94
C GLY A 77 8.38 -4.41 6.30
N PHE A 78 9.13 -3.30 6.33
CA PHE A 78 8.61 -1.97 6.65
C PHE A 78 8.54 -1.07 5.41
N THR A 79 8.87 -1.57 4.22
CA THR A 79 8.90 -0.76 2.98
C THR A 79 7.53 -0.16 2.66
N LYS A 80 6.44 -0.80 3.09
CA LYS A 80 5.08 -0.26 3.00
C LYS A 80 4.93 1.15 3.57
N LEU A 81 5.69 1.50 4.61
CA LEU A 81 5.66 2.84 5.21
C LEU A 81 6.07 3.95 4.23
N ARG A 82 6.77 3.61 3.13
CA ARG A 82 7.10 4.56 2.05
C ARG A 82 5.86 5.17 1.41
N VAL A 83 4.65 4.62 1.58
CA VAL A 83 3.41 5.26 1.08
C VAL A 83 3.17 6.65 1.70
N TRP A 84 3.64 6.90 2.92
CA TRP A 84 3.56 8.23 3.54
C TRP A 84 4.55 9.25 2.96
N GLU A 85 5.55 8.83 2.17
CA GLU A 85 6.48 9.76 1.50
C GLU A 85 5.96 10.28 0.15
N GLN A 86 4.83 9.76 -0.34
CA GLN A 86 4.29 10.08 -1.66
C GLN A 86 3.50 11.39 -1.64
N ASP A 87 4.14 12.47 -1.17
CA ASP A 87 3.55 13.79 -0.93
C ASP A 87 3.30 14.63 -2.19
N ASP A 88 3.56 14.04 -3.36
CA ASP A 88 3.06 14.51 -4.66
C ASP A 88 1.59 14.12 -4.91
N PHE A 89 0.99 13.31 -4.04
CA PHE A 89 -0.44 13.02 -4.00
C PHE A 89 -1.10 13.69 -2.79
N GLU A 90 -2.27 14.28 -3.00
CA GLU A 90 -3.08 14.85 -1.92
C GLU A 90 -3.67 13.76 -1.01
N LYS A 91 -4.09 12.64 -1.61
CA LYS A 91 -4.71 11.52 -0.91
C LYS A 91 -4.37 10.20 -1.60
N ILE A 92 -4.17 9.15 -0.79
CA ILE A 92 -3.88 7.80 -1.25
C ILE A 92 -4.83 6.81 -0.56
N VAL A 93 -5.44 5.93 -1.36
CA VAL A 93 -6.05 4.68 -0.89
C VAL A 93 -5.05 3.57 -1.18
N TYR A 94 -4.33 3.15 -0.15
CA TYR A 94 -3.40 2.03 -0.22
C TYR A 94 -4.18 0.71 -0.16
N VAL A 95 -3.78 -0.26 -1.00
CA VAL A 95 -4.33 -1.61 -1.02
C VAL A 95 -3.16 -2.60 -1.15
N ASP A 96 -3.07 -3.58 -0.25
CA ASP A 96 -2.04 -4.62 -0.33
C ASP A 96 -2.21 -5.45 -1.62
N ALA A 97 -1.09 -5.91 -2.18
CA ALA A 97 -1.07 -6.61 -3.47
C ALA A 97 -1.81 -7.95 -3.47
N ASP A 98 -2.11 -8.51 -2.29
CA ASP A 98 -2.87 -9.75 -2.11
C ASP A 98 -4.38 -9.53 -1.95
N CYS A 99 -4.85 -8.29 -2.11
CA CYS A 99 -6.27 -7.96 -2.14
C CYS A 99 -6.88 -8.06 -3.55
N ILE A 100 -8.21 -8.19 -3.61
CA ILE A 100 -8.99 -8.10 -4.85
C ILE A 100 -10.19 -7.16 -4.64
N VAL A 101 -10.41 -6.25 -5.60
CA VAL A 101 -11.49 -5.27 -5.55
C VAL A 101 -12.71 -5.80 -6.31
N LEU A 102 -13.83 -5.95 -5.62
CA LEU A 102 -15.05 -6.54 -6.17
C LEU A 102 -16.00 -5.50 -6.76
N GLU A 103 -16.04 -4.31 -6.17
CA GLU A 103 -16.89 -3.16 -6.54
C GLU A 103 -16.07 -1.87 -6.45
N SER A 104 -16.60 -0.75 -6.95
CA SER A 104 -15.88 0.54 -6.84
C SER A 104 -15.63 0.87 -5.36
N ILE A 105 -14.46 1.44 -5.09
CA ILE A 105 -14.02 1.90 -3.77
C ILE A 105 -13.70 3.41 -3.79
N ASP A 106 -14.20 4.13 -4.79
CA ASP A 106 -13.91 5.55 -5.00
C ASP A 106 -14.38 6.40 -3.81
N GLU A 107 -15.42 5.97 -3.10
CA GLU A 107 -15.92 6.64 -1.89
C GLU A 107 -14.91 6.64 -0.73
N LEU A 108 -13.86 5.80 -0.78
CA LEU A 108 -12.78 5.85 0.19
C LEU A 108 -11.98 7.14 0.10
N PHE A 109 -11.91 7.78 -1.09
CA PHE A 109 -11.23 9.07 -1.25
C PHE A 109 -11.97 10.21 -0.51
N ASP A 110 -13.25 10.06 -0.20
CA ASP A 110 -14.00 11.05 0.57
C ASP A 110 -13.80 10.90 2.10
N ARG A 111 -13.15 9.82 2.55
CA ARG A 111 -12.89 9.59 3.97
C ARG A 111 -11.73 10.46 4.48
N PRO A 112 -11.79 10.96 5.73
CA PRO A 112 -10.65 11.60 6.37
C PRO A 112 -9.53 10.58 6.64
N GLY A 113 -8.27 10.98 6.42
CA GLY A 113 -7.10 10.14 6.70
C GLY A 113 -6.42 10.49 8.04
N PRO A 114 -5.65 9.57 8.65
CA PRO A 114 -5.56 8.17 8.28
C PRO A 114 -6.80 7.37 8.73
N ALA A 115 -7.32 6.49 7.88
CA ALA A 115 -8.40 5.56 8.21
C ALA A 115 -8.02 4.13 7.82
N PHE A 116 -8.46 3.17 8.65
CA PHE A 116 -8.14 1.75 8.55
C PHE A 116 -9.40 0.90 8.76
N CYS A 117 -9.35 -0.35 8.33
CA CYS A 117 -10.39 -1.34 8.62
C CYS A 117 -10.08 -2.08 9.93
N PRO A 118 -11.07 -2.42 10.76
CA PRO A 118 -10.85 -3.28 11.92
C PRO A 118 -10.34 -4.65 11.47
N ASP A 119 -9.41 -5.23 12.22
CA ASP A 119 -8.98 -6.61 12.01
C ASP A 119 -10.08 -7.57 12.50
N VAL A 120 -10.15 -8.77 11.90
CA VAL A 120 -11.13 -9.79 12.30
C VAL A 120 -10.86 -10.25 13.73
N PHE A 121 -9.57 -10.40 14.09
CA PHE A 121 -9.18 -10.75 15.44
C PHE A 121 -7.73 -10.33 15.76
N PRO A 122 -7.48 -9.58 16.84
CA PRO A 122 -8.46 -9.05 17.78
C PRO A 122 -9.12 -7.75 17.24
N PRO A 123 -10.43 -7.51 17.52
CA PRO A 123 -11.18 -6.41 16.90
C PRO A 123 -10.84 -5.02 17.46
N ASP A 124 -9.99 -4.95 18.50
CA ASP A 124 -9.43 -3.70 19.04
C ASP A 124 -8.23 -3.19 18.21
N ARG A 125 -7.84 -3.93 17.18
CA ARG A 125 -6.78 -3.58 16.23
C ARG A 125 -7.35 -3.37 14.84
N PHE A 126 -6.60 -2.66 14.03
CA PHE A 126 -6.90 -2.50 12.61
C PHE A 126 -5.98 -3.35 11.75
N ASN A 127 -6.51 -3.75 10.60
CA ASN A 127 -5.74 -4.31 9.50
C ASN A 127 -5.20 -3.18 8.63
N ALA A 128 -3.90 -3.21 8.31
CA ALA A 128 -3.28 -2.19 7.46
C ALA A 128 -3.35 -2.53 5.97
N GLY A 129 -4.05 -3.59 5.56
CA GLY A 129 -4.16 -4.03 4.17
C GLY A 129 -4.90 -3.06 3.26
N VAL A 130 -5.78 -2.24 3.83
CA VAL A 130 -6.38 -1.09 3.16
C VAL A 130 -6.23 0.13 4.07
N ILE A 131 -5.72 1.23 3.51
CA ILE A 131 -5.47 2.47 4.27
C ILE A 131 -5.91 3.66 3.43
N VAL A 132 -6.72 4.56 4.00
CA VAL A 132 -6.91 5.91 3.45
C VAL A 132 -5.95 6.83 4.16
N LEU A 133 -5.09 7.56 3.46
CA LEU A 133 -4.13 8.46 4.07
C LEU A 133 -3.86 9.70 3.24
N GLU A 134 -3.51 10.79 3.92
CA GLU A 134 -2.89 11.98 3.34
C GLU A 134 -1.38 11.84 3.56
N PRO A 135 -0.57 11.69 2.49
CA PRO A 135 0.86 11.46 2.63
C PRO A 135 1.55 12.61 3.36
N SER A 136 2.53 12.30 4.18
CA SER A 136 3.28 13.29 4.94
C SER A 136 4.67 12.77 5.26
N ARG A 137 5.70 13.39 4.65
CA ARG A 137 7.10 13.08 4.98
C ARG A 137 7.43 13.28 6.45
N ARG A 138 6.74 14.20 7.14
CA ARG A 138 6.87 14.39 8.59
C ARG A 138 6.40 13.14 9.34
N VAL A 139 5.20 12.64 9.04
CA VAL A 139 4.66 11.42 9.65
C VAL A 139 5.55 10.22 9.31
N PHE A 140 6.01 10.11 8.06
CA PHE A 140 6.97 9.07 7.68
C PHE A 140 8.26 9.12 8.52
N ALA A 141 8.89 10.29 8.66
CA ALA A 141 10.10 10.45 9.45
C ALA A 141 9.87 10.09 10.94
N GLU A 142 8.72 10.47 11.50
CA GLU A 142 8.33 10.10 12.86
C GLU A 142 8.15 8.59 13.02
N MET A 143 7.55 7.92 12.03
CA MET A 143 7.44 6.45 12.02
C MET A 143 8.83 5.79 11.93
N LEU A 144 9.70 6.25 11.03
CA LEU A 144 11.05 5.70 10.88
C LEU A 144 11.92 5.88 12.12
N ALA A 145 11.71 6.94 12.89
CA ALA A 145 12.35 7.11 14.20
C ALA A 145 11.87 6.08 15.25
N LYS A 146 10.66 5.54 15.07
CA LYS A 146 9.99 4.62 16.00
C LYS A 146 10.10 3.15 15.62
N VAL A 147 10.39 2.79 14.36
CA VAL A 147 10.40 1.37 13.92
C VAL A 147 11.36 0.49 14.72
N ARG A 148 12.43 1.05 15.29
CA ARG A 148 13.39 0.28 16.14
C ARG A 148 13.01 0.24 17.62
N ILE A 149 12.03 1.05 18.02
CA ILE A 149 11.72 1.34 19.42
C ILE A 149 10.37 0.72 19.80
N LEU A 150 9.36 0.93 18.97
CA LEU A 150 8.02 0.41 19.22
C LEU A 150 7.96 -1.09 18.89
N PRO A 151 7.18 -1.88 19.64
CA PRO A 151 6.94 -3.27 19.31
C PRO A 151 6.11 -3.37 18.03
N SER A 152 6.22 -4.50 17.34
CA SER A 152 5.23 -4.91 16.35
C SER A 152 4.64 -6.24 16.80
N HIS A 153 3.34 -6.24 17.11
CA HIS A 153 2.70 -7.42 17.70
C HIS A 153 2.59 -8.62 16.74
N ASP A 154 2.65 -8.38 15.43
CA ASP A 154 2.66 -9.40 14.37
C ASP A 154 4.04 -9.52 13.70
N GLY A 155 5.03 -8.77 14.18
CA GLY A 155 6.35 -8.68 13.57
C GLY A 155 6.38 -7.97 12.21
N GLY A 156 5.27 -7.36 11.75
CA GLY A 156 5.12 -6.72 10.45
C GLY A 156 4.69 -5.26 10.54
N GLY A 157 4.27 -4.72 9.38
CA GLY A 157 3.86 -3.32 9.27
C GLY A 157 2.52 -3.02 9.95
N THR A 158 1.55 -3.93 9.90
CA THR A 158 0.25 -3.76 10.59
C THR A 158 0.47 -3.69 12.10
N GLY A 159 1.30 -4.56 12.65
CA GLY A 159 1.56 -4.55 14.08
C GLY A 159 2.30 -3.32 14.58
N PHE A 160 3.21 -2.78 13.78
CA PHE A 160 3.88 -1.51 14.08
C PHE A 160 2.90 -0.33 14.04
N LEU A 161 2.01 -0.27 13.04
CA LEU A 161 1.04 0.83 12.92
C LEU A 161 0.04 0.86 14.08
N ASN A 162 -0.24 -0.28 14.72
CA ASN A 162 -1.12 -0.39 15.89
C ASN A 162 -0.42 -0.08 17.24
N ALA A 163 0.88 0.20 17.25
CA ALA A 163 1.67 0.40 18.49
C ALA A 163 1.76 1.86 18.92
#